data_AF-A0A531KPI1-F1
#
_entry.id   AF-A0A531KPI1-F1
#
_cell.length_a   1.000
_cell.length_b   1.000
_cell.length_c   1.000
_cell.angle_alpha   90.00
_cell.angle_beta   90.00
_cell.angle_gamma   90.00
#
_symmetry.space_group_name_H-M   'P 1'
#
loop_
_entity.id
_entity.type
_entity.pdbx_description
1 polymer ?
#
loop_
_entity_poly.entity_id
_entity_poly.type
_entity_poly.pdbx_seq_one_letter_code
_entity_poly.pdbx_strand_id
1 'polypeptide(L)' 'MTDQTTAEATAAAIPTGGRQRAFTEFWHYYSMNTGAVIGLVVFTALVLVAIFAPLVAPHSPDE' A
#
# COMPACT_ATOMS: atom_id res chain seq x y z
N MET A 1 5.67 43.89 5.02
CA MET A 1 4.61 43.14 4.31
C MET A 1 5.19 42.65 2.98
N THR A 2 6.17 41.73 3.01
CA THR A 2 6.91 41.33 1.78
C THR A 2 7.57 39.94 1.83
N ASP A 3 7.17 39.03 2.73
CA ASP A 3 7.79 37.67 2.80
C ASP A 3 6.89 36.52 2.30
N GLN A 4 5.61 36.78 1.95
CA GLN A 4 4.69 35.70 1.58
C GLN A 4 4.79 35.25 0.11
N THR A 5 5.34 36.07 -0.79
CA THR A 5 5.36 35.77 -2.24
C THR A 5 6.31 34.63 -2.63
N THR A 6 7.37 34.38 -1.87
CA THR A 6 8.35 33.34 -2.23
C THR A 6 7.87 31.92 -1.87
N ALA A 7 6.98 31.78 -0.88
CA ALA A 7 6.48 30.48 -0.44
C ALA A 7 5.43 29.88 -1.40
N GLU A 8 4.61 30.71 -2.05
CA GLU A 8 3.56 30.23 -2.97
C GLU A 8 4.12 29.75 -4.32
N ALA A 9 5.29 30.26 -4.74
CA ALA A 9 5.90 29.92 -6.04
C ALA A 9 6.50 28.50 -6.10
N THR A 10 6.70 27.83 -4.96
CA THR A 10 7.21 26.43 -4.89
C THR A 10 6.08 25.38 -4.85
N ALA A 11 4.80 25.78 -4.86
CA ALA A 11 3.68 24.85 -5.10
C ALA A 11 3.60 24.39 -6.58
N ALA A 12 4.73 24.42 -7.29
CA ALA A 12 4.86 24.14 -8.70
C ALA A 12 4.71 22.64 -8.98
N ALA A 13 3.59 22.32 -9.65
CA ALA A 13 3.39 21.19 -10.55
C ALA A 13 3.80 19.80 -10.01
N ILE A 14 2.83 19.03 -9.51
CA ILE A 14 2.93 17.58 -9.45
C ILE A 14 3.17 17.08 -10.88
N PRO A 15 4.33 16.51 -11.23
CA PRO A 15 4.56 16.00 -12.58
C PRO A 15 3.54 14.88 -12.85
N THR A 16 2.80 14.98 -13.96
CA THR A 16 1.69 14.07 -14.29
C THR A 16 2.14 12.61 -14.47
N GLY A 17 3.44 12.37 -14.68
CA GLY A 17 4.08 11.05 -14.70
C GLY A 17 4.59 10.54 -13.32
N GLY A 18 4.41 11.32 -12.25
CA GLY A 18 4.94 11.03 -10.91
C GLY A 18 4.20 9.94 -10.15
N ARG A 19 2.93 9.66 -10.46
CA ARG A 19 2.10 8.71 -9.67
C ARG A 19 2.62 7.27 -9.73
N GLN A 20 3.03 6.82 -10.92
CA GLN A 20 3.60 5.47 -11.10
C GLN A 20 4.95 5.33 -10.39
N ARG A 21 5.76 6.40 -10.43
CA ARG A 21 7.04 6.47 -9.73
C ARG A 21 6.85 6.49 -8.21
N ALA A 22 5.90 7.28 -7.71
CA ALA A 22 5.59 7.36 -6.28
C ALA A 22 5.17 6.00 -5.69
N PHE A 23 4.39 5.20 -6.42
CA PHE A 23 4.00 3.87 -5.97
C PHE A 23 5.19 2.90 -5.96
N THR A 24 6.04 2.96 -6.99
CA THR A 24 7.25 2.12 -7.06
C THR A 24 8.23 2.47 -5.94
N GLU A 25 8.43 3.76 -5.69
CA GLU A 25 9.27 4.28 -4.61
C GLU A 25 8.72 3.84 -3.24
N PHE A 26 7.42 4.01 -3.01
CA PHE A 26 6.73 3.53 -1.82
C PHE A 26 6.92 2.02 -1.63
N TRP A 27 6.73 1.23 -2.68
CA TRP A 27 6.88 -0.22 -2.62
C TRP A 27 8.30 -0.65 -2.30
N HIS A 28 9.29 0.02 -2.88
CA HIS A 28 10.70 -0.22 -2.61
C HIS A 28 11.01 0.01 -1.13
N TYR A 29 10.63 1.17 -0.60
CA TYR A 29 10.82 1.49 0.82
C TYR A 29 10.02 0.60 1.76
N TYR A 30 8.77 0.27 1.40
CA TYR A 30 7.91 -0.66 2.14
C TYR A 30 8.55 -2.05 2.23
N SER A 31 9.10 -2.55 1.12
CA SER A 31 9.73 -3.88 1.05
C SER A 31 11.07 -3.97 1.78
N MET A 32 11.69 -2.83 2.09
CA MET A 32 12.97 -2.77 2.80
C MET A 32 12.82 -3.05 4.32
N ASN A 33 11.58 -3.04 4.83
CA ASN A 33 11.26 -3.39 6.22
C ASN A 33 10.72 -4.82 6.30
N THR A 34 11.48 -5.71 6.94
CA THR A 34 11.11 -7.12 7.13
C THR A 34 9.75 -7.27 7.82
N GLY A 35 9.43 -6.45 8.82
CA GLY A 35 8.15 -6.51 9.54
C GLY A 35 6.96 -6.14 8.65
N ALA A 36 7.12 -5.12 7.80
CA ALA A 36 6.08 -4.73 6.84
C ALA A 36 5.81 -5.85 5.81
N VAL A 37 6.87 -6.45 5.28
CA VAL A 37 6.75 -7.59 4.34
C VAL A 37 6.12 -8.80 5.00
N ILE A 38 6.53 -9.15 6.23
CA ILE A 38 5.92 -10.26 6.99
C ILE A 38 4.42 -9.97 7.20
N GLY A 39 4.06 -8.75 7.58
CA GLY A 39 2.67 -8.33 7.74
C GLY A 39 1.86 -8.50 6.44
N LEU A 40 2.42 -8.06 5.31
CA LEU A 40 1.79 -8.24 4.00
C LEU A 40 1.59 -9.73 3.66
N VAL A 41 2.62 -10.57 3.88
CA VAL A 41 2.55 -12.01 3.60
C VAL A 41 1.48 -12.69 4.44
N VAL A 42 1.42 -12.42 5.74
CA VAL A 42 0.40 -12.99 6.64
C VAL A 42 -0.99 -12.52 6.23
N PHE A 43 -1.15 -11.22 5.94
CA PHE A 43 -2.43 -10.68 5.49
C PHE A 43 -2.89 -11.32 4.19
N THR A 44 -2.00 -11.43 3.19
CA THR A 44 -2.30 -12.12 1.93
C THR A 44 -2.66 -13.59 2.16
N ALA A 45 -1.96 -14.29 3.06
CA ALA A 45 -2.30 -15.67 3.40
C ALA A 45 -3.71 -15.78 4.00
N LEU A 46 -4.11 -14.88 4.90
CA LEU A 46 -5.47 -14.84 5.46
C LEU A 46 -6.53 -14.60 4.39
N VAL A 47 -6.28 -13.67 3.46
CA VAL A 47 -7.17 -13.41 2.32
C VAL A 47 -7.30 -14.65 1.44
N LEU A 48 -6.20 -15.35 1.15
CA LEU A 48 -6.24 -16.60 0.39
C LEU A 48 -7.03 -17.67 1.14
N VAL A 49 -6.84 -17.83 2.45
CA VAL A 49 -7.65 -18.75 3.27
C VAL A 49 -9.12 -18.39 3.22
N ALA A 50 -9.49 -17.10 3.24
CA ALA A 50 -10.88 -16.67 3.13
C ALA A 50 -11.49 -16.99 1.76
N ILE A 51 -10.74 -16.76 0.66
CA ILE A 51 -11.20 -17.09 -0.70
C ILE A 51 -11.33 -18.60 -0.88
N PHE A 52 -10.39 -19.36 -0.33
CA PHE A 52 -10.37 -20.82 -0.39
C PHE A 52 -11.06 -21.48 0.80
N ALA A 53 -11.80 -20.73 1.62
CA ALA A 53 -12.52 -21.24 2.77
C ALA A 53 -13.37 -22.49 2.46
N PRO A 54 -14.15 -22.56 1.35
CA PRO A 54 -14.92 -23.77 1.05
C PRO A 54 -14.07 -25.00 0.70
N LEU A 55 -12.81 -24.81 0.25
CA LEU A 55 -11.87 -25.91 0.01
C LEU A 55 -11.14 -26.33 1.29
N VAL A 56 -10.80 -25.36 2.15
CA VAL A 56 -10.06 -25.57 3.39
C VAL A 56 -10.96 -26.17 4.48
N ALA A 57 -12.21 -25.74 4.55
CA ALA A 57 -13.23 -26.25 5.46
C ALA A 57 -14.50 -26.60 4.66
N PRO A 58 -14.55 -27.79 4.03
CA PRO A 58 -15.72 -28.26 3.29
C PRO A 58 -16.85 -28.75 4.21
N HIS A 59 -17.05 -28.09 5.36
CA HIS A 59 -18.08 -28.41 6.33
C HIS A 59 -18.86 -27.14 6.62
N SER A 60 -20.19 -27.23 6.60
CA SER A 60 -21.07 -26.11 6.92
C SER A 60 -20.77 -25.59 8.32
N PRO A 61 -20.61 -24.27 8.53
CA PRO A 61 -20.48 -23.71 9.88
C PRO A 61 -21.74 -23.87 10.74
N ASP A 62 -22.82 -24.40 10.13
CA ASP A 62 -24.19 -24.43 10.66
C ASP A 62 -24.67 -25.83 11.08
N GLU A 63 -23.78 -26.77 11.41
CA GLU A 63 -24.13 -27.98 12.17
C GLU A 63 -23.70 -27.90 13.63
#